data_AF-A0A955IKH0-F1
#
_entry.id   AF-A0A955IKH0-F1
#
_cell.length_a   1.000
_cell.length_b   1.000
_cell.length_c   1.000
_cell.angle_alpha   90.00
_cell.angle_beta   90.00
_cell.angle_gamma   90.00
#
_symmetry.space_group_name_H-M   'P 1'
#
loop_
_entity.id
_entity.type
_entity.pdbx_description
1 polymer ?
#
loop_
_entity_poly.entity_id
_entity_poly.type
_entity_poly.pdbx_seq_one_letter_code
_entity_poly.pdbx_strand_id
1 'polypeptide(L)'
;YRDFVSEERDPVVRTFAIRALGRHGTVDDAPALAERLGDDNVYVRWAAAISLQRIHNPAVIPNMLATLGIPLEAPDVRESIAVGLGQYREDRVFQALVRALDDPELTVNYAARDALRLMTGQSFGDDRVDWLRWYEGAERRGTAFDGPGQYLYPTYRRKLGFFERLAFWSVPTFEYPATPIGLTPAGTRGTYDDSTGTDADARPNG
;
A
#
# COMPACT_ATOMS: atom_id res chain seq x y z
N TYR A 1 -17.33 -8.07 9.06
CA TYR A 1 -15.88 -8.37 8.92
C TYR A 1 -15.03 -7.42 9.76
N ARG A 2 -15.39 -6.15 9.96
CA ARG A 2 -14.65 -5.22 10.85
C ARG A 2 -14.42 -5.77 12.26
N ASP A 3 -15.48 -6.22 12.93
CA ASP A 3 -15.38 -6.78 14.30
C ASP A 3 -14.45 -8.01 14.37
N PHE A 4 -14.49 -8.86 13.33
CA PHE A 4 -13.62 -10.03 13.23
C PHE A 4 -12.13 -9.70 12.98
N VAL A 5 -11.80 -8.46 12.58
CA VAL A 5 -10.39 -8.06 12.46
C VAL A 5 -9.76 -7.85 13.83
N SER A 6 -10.51 -7.31 14.79
CA SER A 6 -10.00 -6.97 16.12
C SER A 6 -10.25 -8.05 17.17
N GLU A 7 -11.41 -8.71 17.15
CA GLU A 7 -11.90 -9.50 18.30
C GLU A 7 -11.81 -11.02 18.11
N GLU A 8 -11.64 -11.49 16.87
CA GLU A 8 -11.67 -12.92 16.55
C GLU A 8 -10.40 -13.63 17.01
N ARG A 9 -10.56 -14.78 17.68
CA ARG A 9 -9.46 -15.60 18.19
C ARG A 9 -8.89 -16.50 17.12
N ASP A 10 -9.73 -17.03 16.22
CA ASP A 10 -9.27 -17.91 15.16
C ASP A 10 -8.48 -17.12 14.10
N PRO A 11 -7.17 -17.37 13.93
CA PRO A 11 -6.35 -16.67 12.94
C PRO A 11 -6.83 -16.89 11.51
N VAL A 12 -7.50 -18.01 11.21
CA VAL A 12 -8.07 -18.28 9.89
C VAL A 12 -9.23 -17.33 9.62
N VAL A 13 -10.18 -17.20 10.56
CA VAL A 13 -11.32 -16.30 10.42
C VAL A 13 -10.84 -14.85 10.34
N ARG A 14 -9.88 -14.46 11.20
CA ARG A 14 -9.25 -13.13 11.18
C ARG A 14 -8.57 -12.83 9.84
N THR A 15 -7.85 -13.80 9.27
CA THR A 15 -7.24 -13.69 7.93
C THR A 15 -8.28 -13.40 6.85
N PHE A 16 -9.42 -14.11 6.86
CA PHE A 16 -10.50 -13.87 5.90
C PHE A 16 -11.17 -12.51 6.10
N ALA A 17 -11.38 -12.11 7.35
CA ALA A 17 -11.94 -10.81 7.69
C ALA A 17 -11.05 -9.67 7.18
N ILE A 18 -9.74 -9.76 7.38
CA ILE A 18 -8.74 -8.81 6.89
C ILE A 18 -8.77 -8.71 5.36
N ARG A 19 -8.78 -9.85 4.66
CA ARG A 19 -8.86 -9.88 3.19
C ARG A 19 -10.16 -9.26 2.67
N ALA A 20 -11.27 -9.52 3.35
CA ALA A 20 -12.56 -8.90 3.01
C ALA A 20 -12.53 -7.38 3.24
N LEU A 21 -11.95 -6.94 4.36
CA LEU A 21 -11.74 -5.53 4.69
C LEU A 21 -10.86 -4.83 3.65
N GLY A 22 -9.77 -5.47 3.20
CA GLY A 22 -8.92 -4.93 2.13
C GLY A 22 -9.61 -4.79 0.77
N ARG A 23 -10.58 -5.66 0.45
CA ARG A 23 -11.30 -5.64 -0.84
C ARG A 23 -12.52 -4.73 -0.85
N HIS A 24 -13.20 -4.61 0.29
CA HIS A 24 -14.53 -4.01 0.37
C HIS A 24 -14.64 -2.92 1.43
N GLY A 25 -13.56 -2.67 2.17
CA GLY A 25 -13.49 -1.60 3.15
C GLY A 25 -13.32 -0.23 2.51
N THR A 26 -12.95 0.71 3.35
CA THR A 26 -12.80 2.13 3.06
C THR A 26 -11.44 2.61 3.54
N VAL A 27 -11.06 3.86 3.21
CA VAL A 27 -9.79 4.45 3.64
C VAL A 27 -9.64 4.42 5.18
N ASP A 28 -10.75 4.58 5.91
CA ASP A 28 -10.79 4.60 7.38
C ASP A 28 -10.51 3.23 8.02
N ASP A 29 -10.55 2.15 7.22
CA ASP A 29 -10.27 0.80 7.69
C ASP A 29 -8.76 0.48 7.70
N ALA A 30 -7.93 1.32 7.07
CA ALA A 30 -6.49 1.09 6.95
C ALA A 30 -5.76 1.00 8.30
N PRO A 31 -6.04 1.84 9.32
CA PRO A 31 -5.38 1.71 10.63
C PRO A 31 -5.65 0.36 11.31
N ALA A 32 -6.86 -0.18 11.21
CA ALA A 32 -7.20 -1.49 11.75
C ALA A 32 -6.42 -2.62 11.03
N LEU A 33 -6.23 -2.50 9.72
CA LEU A 33 -5.36 -3.41 8.96
C LEU A 33 -3.89 -3.27 9.40
N ALA A 34 -3.40 -2.05 9.59
CA ALA A 34 -2.03 -1.78 10.00
C ALA A 34 -1.70 -2.33 11.40
N GLU A 35 -2.65 -2.32 12.32
CA GLU A 35 -2.51 -2.97 13.63
C GLU A 35 -2.23 -4.48 13.50
N ARG A 36 -2.85 -5.13 12.51
CA ARG A 36 -2.70 -6.58 12.27
C ARG A 36 -1.34 -6.97 11.68
N LEU A 37 -0.49 -5.99 11.32
CA LEU A 37 0.93 -6.25 11.04
C LEU A 37 1.70 -6.69 12.29
N GLY A 38 1.16 -6.50 13.49
CA GLY A 38 1.72 -6.99 14.75
C GLY A 38 1.15 -8.32 15.25
N ASP A 39 0.32 -9.01 14.45
CA ASP A 39 -0.33 -10.25 14.89
C ASP A 39 0.67 -11.41 15.08
N ASP A 40 0.44 -12.27 16.08
CA ASP A 40 1.30 -13.44 16.34
C ASP A 40 1.31 -14.41 15.15
N ASN A 41 0.22 -14.48 14.39
CA ASN A 41 0.11 -15.38 13.25
C ASN A 41 0.62 -14.72 11.96
N VAL A 42 1.63 -15.34 11.35
CA VAL A 42 2.24 -14.84 10.10
C VAL A 42 1.26 -14.70 8.94
N TYR A 43 0.24 -15.56 8.84
CA TYR A 43 -0.77 -15.46 7.77
C TYR A 43 -1.67 -14.25 7.96
N VAL A 44 -1.92 -13.86 9.21
CA VAL A 44 -2.69 -12.65 9.54
C VAL A 44 -1.86 -11.41 9.18
N ARG A 45 -0.58 -11.36 9.57
CA ARG A 45 0.33 -10.26 9.19
C ARG A 45 0.45 -10.12 7.68
N TRP A 46 0.61 -11.24 6.98
CA TRP A 46 0.71 -11.25 5.53
C TRP A 46 -0.59 -10.79 4.84
N ALA A 47 -1.74 -11.25 5.34
CA ALA A 47 -3.04 -10.76 4.84
C ALA A 47 -3.23 -9.26 5.08
N ALA A 48 -2.76 -8.74 6.21
CA ALA A 48 -2.78 -7.31 6.51
C ALA A 48 -1.91 -6.53 5.52
N ALA A 49 -0.66 -6.96 5.30
CA ALA A 49 0.26 -6.35 4.35
C ALA A 49 -0.34 -6.28 2.93
N ILE A 50 -0.95 -7.38 2.47
CA ILE A 50 -1.63 -7.44 1.16
C ILE A 50 -2.86 -6.53 1.09
N SER A 51 -3.61 -6.44 2.19
CA SER A 51 -4.81 -5.61 2.24
C SER A 51 -4.47 -4.12 2.21
N LEU A 52 -3.37 -3.72 2.84
CA LEU A 52 -2.85 -2.35 2.82
C LEU A 52 -2.34 -1.90 1.43
N GLN A 53 -2.05 -2.83 0.52
CA GLN A 53 -1.79 -2.48 -0.89
C GLN A 53 -3.06 -1.96 -1.60
N ARG A 54 -4.24 -2.36 -1.13
CA ARG A 54 -5.54 -1.99 -1.73
C ARG A 54 -6.12 -0.70 -1.17
N ILE A 55 -5.55 -0.16 -0.10
CA ILE A 55 -6.06 1.03 0.57
C ILE A 55 -4.92 2.02 0.76
N HIS A 56 -5.08 3.19 0.14
CA HIS A 56 -4.15 4.29 0.26
C HIS A 56 -4.53 5.16 1.45
N ASN A 57 -3.76 5.06 2.52
CA ASN A 57 -3.90 5.88 3.72
C ASN A 57 -2.52 6.17 4.32
N PRO A 58 -1.99 7.41 4.19
CA PRO A 58 -0.68 7.77 4.72
C PRO A 58 -0.48 7.53 6.22
N ALA A 59 -1.57 7.41 7.01
CA ALA A 59 -1.50 7.10 8.43
C ALA A 59 -0.88 5.72 8.72
N VAL A 60 -0.88 4.79 7.76
CA VAL A 60 -0.31 3.44 7.94
C VAL A 60 1.18 3.35 7.65
N ILE A 61 1.77 4.40 7.07
CA ILE A 61 3.19 4.40 6.67
C ILE A 61 4.13 4.06 7.83
N PRO A 62 3.99 4.61 9.05
CA PRO A 62 4.85 4.24 10.18
C PRO A 62 4.85 2.74 10.47
N ASN A 63 3.67 2.09 10.47
CA ASN A 63 3.54 0.66 10.68
C ASN A 63 4.22 -0.13 9.55
N MET A 64 3.99 0.25 8.30
CA MET A 64 4.60 -0.42 7.15
C MET A 64 6.13 -0.29 7.16
N LEU A 65 6.67 0.90 7.42
CA LEU A 65 8.12 1.10 7.53
C LEU A 65 8.73 0.30 8.67
N ALA A 66 8.05 0.25 9.82
CA ALA A 66 8.49 -0.57 10.95
C ALA A 66 8.54 -2.06 10.56
N THR A 67 7.47 -2.61 9.95
CA THR A 67 7.41 -4.01 9.52
C THR A 67 8.47 -4.36 8.48
N LEU A 68 8.72 -3.49 7.49
CA LEU A 68 9.78 -3.71 6.49
C LEU A 68 11.17 -3.81 7.15
N GLY A 69 11.40 -3.05 8.22
CA GLY A 69 12.67 -3.00 8.94
C GLY A 69 12.90 -4.15 9.92
N ILE A 70 11.96 -5.09 10.12
CA ILE A 70 12.12 -6.20 11.07
C ILE A 70 12.99 -7.31 10.43
N PRO A 71 14.21 -7.58 10.93
CA PRO A 71 15.11 -8.55 10.27
C PRO A 71 14.59 -9.98 10.25
N LEU A 72 13.81 -10.38 11.27
CA LEU A 72 13.28 -11.74 11.44
C LEU A 72 11.83 -11.90 10.98
N GLU A 73 11.23 -10.88 10.36
CA GLU A 73 9.89 -11.02 9.80
C GLU A 73 9.89 -12.04 8.65
N ALA A 74 8.74 -12.61 8.32
CA ALA A 74 8.60 -13.48 7.16
C ALA A 74 8.86 -12.68 5.86
N PRO A 75 9.66 -13.21 4.92
CA PRO A 75 9.97 -12.48 3.69
C PRO A 75 8.74 -12.15 2.85
N ASP A 76 7.74 -13.04 2.81
CA ASP A 76 6.44 -12.77 2.15
C ASP A 76 5.74 -11.51 2.69
N VAL A 77 5.86 -11.23 3.99
CA VAL A 77 5.29 -10.03 4.63
C VAL A 77 6.11 -8.81 4.22
N ARG A 78 7.45 -8.87 4.31
CA ARG A 78 8.33 -7.75 3.91
C ARG A 78 8.18 -7.40 2.44
N GLU A 79 8.11 -8.40 1.56
CA GLU A 79 7.84 -8.23 0.13
C GLU A 79 6.52 -7.49 -0.08
N SER A 80 5.45 -7.97 0.56
CA SER A 80 4.11 -7.37 0.44
C SER A 80 4.09 -5.93 0.95
N ILE A 81 4.87 -5.62 1.99
CA ILE A 81 5.04 -4.26 2.50
C ILE A 81 5.84 -3.39 1.53
N ALA A 82 6.95 -3.88 0.97
CA ALA A 82 7.74 -3.13 -0.02
C ALA A 82 6.90 -2.79 -1.25
N VAL A 83 6.11 -3.75 -1.74
CA VAL A 83 5.10 -3.53 -2.79
C VAL A 83 4.10 -2.46 -2.34
N GLY A 84 3.51 -2.58 -1.15
CA GLY A 84 2.51 -1.63 -0.65
C GLY A 84 3.05 -0.22 -0.44
N LEU A 85 4.32 -0.08 -0.09
CA LEU A 85 4.98 1.21 0.11
C LEU A 85 5.17 1.98 -1.20
N GLY A 86 5.20 1.30 -2.35
CA GLY A 86 5.30 1.93 -3.67
C GLY A 86 4.20 2.95 -4.00
N GLN A 87 3.08 2.92 -3.27
CA GLN A 87 1.99 3.90 -3.42
C GLN A 87 2.28 5.26 -2.76
N TYR A 88 3.29 5.35 -1.89
CA TYR A 88 3.56 6.54 -1.06
C TYR A 88 4.85 7.24 -1.53
N ARG A 89 4.67 8.38 -2.22
CA ARG A 89 5.75 9.22 -2.75
C ARG A 89 6.30 10.15 -1.64
N GLU A 90 6.97 9.56 -0.65
CA GLU A 90 7.55 10.27 0.50
C GLU A 90 9.02 9.91 0.73
N ASP A 91 9.82 10.87 1.19
CA ASP A 91 11.26 10.74 1.41
C ASP A 91 11.60 9.55 2.31
N ARG A 92 10.91 9.41 3.45
CA ARG A 92 11.12 8.29 4.38
C ARG A 92 10.80 6.92 3.75
N VAL A 93 9.86 6.88 2.82
CA VAL A 93 9.48 5.65 2.10
C VAL A 93 10.55 5.30 1.09
N PHE A 94 11.01 6.28 0.31
CA PHE A 94 12.15 6.13 -0.58
C PHE A 94 13.38 5.58 0.17
N GLN A 95 13.75 6.21 1.29
CA GLN A 95 14.91 5.80 2.08
C GLN A 95 14.79 4.36 2.62
N ALA A 96 13.59 3.94 3.03
CA ALA A 96 13.37 2.57 3.49
C ALA A 96 13.42 1.54 2.36
N LEU A 97 12.86 1.86 1.19
CA LEU A 97 12.93 0.98 0.02
C LEU A 97 14.37 0.85 -0.50
N VAL A 98 15.15 1.94 -0.50
CA VAL A 98 16.59 1.87 -0.81
C VAL A 98 17.33 0.95 0.17
N ARG A 99 16.98 0.94 1.46
CA ARG A 99 17.57 -0.03 2.41
C ARG A 99 17.16 -1.46 2.10
N ALA A 100 15.91 -1.69 1.67
CA ALA A 100 15.39 -3.00 1.32
C ALA A 100 16.02 -3.60 0.04
N LEU A 101 16.79 -2.82 -0.74
CA LEU A 101 17.63 -3.36 -1.81
C LEU A 101 18.74 -4.30 -1.31
N ASP A 102 19.12 -4.22 -0.03
CA ASP A 102 20.08 -5.13 0.61
C ASP A 102 19.40 -6.26 1.42
N ASP A 103 18.07 -6.40 1.33
CA ASP A 103 17.36 -7.49 2.03
C ASP A 103 17.93 -8.86 1.61
N PRO A 104 18.11 -9.82 2.52
CA PRO A 104 18.63 -11.15 2.16
C PRO A 104 17.69 -11.94 1.24
N GLU A 105 16.40 -11.61 1.19
CA GLU A 105 15.45 -12.26 0.28
C GLU A 105 15.33 -11.51 -1.05
N LEU A 106 15.57 -12.22 -2.15
CA LEU A 106 15.53 -11.66 -3.50
C LEU A 106 14.16 -11.08 -3.84
N THR A 107 13.06 -11.70 -3.40
CA THR A 107 11.71 -11.17 -3.67
C THR A 107 11.49 -9.80 -3.04
N VAL A 108 12.09 -9.53 -1.87
CA VAL A 108 12.03 -8.23 -1.21
C VAL A 108 12.86 -7.20 -1.98
N ASN A 109 14.06 -7.57 -2.46
CA ASN A 109 14.87 -6.68 -3.30
C ASN A 109 14.10 -6.29 -4.58
N TYR A 110 13.52 -7.27 -5.28
CA TYR A 110 12.72 -7.01 -6.49
C TYR A 110 11.55 -6.09 -6.22
N ALA A 111 10.78 -6.34 -5.15
CA ALA A 111 9.67 -5.48 -4.75
C ALA A 111 10.13 -4.04 -4.45
N ALA A 112 11.27 -3.88 -3.77
CA ALA A 112 11.84 -2.58 -3.47
C ALA A 112 12.28 -1.83 -4.73
N ARG A 113 12.99 -2.49 -5.66
CA ARG A 113 13.38 -1.91 -6.95
C ARG A 113 12.17 -1.44 -7.75
N ASP A 114 11.14 -2.28 -7.84
CA ASP A 114 9.94 -1.97 -8.62
C ASP A 114 9.19 -0.78 -8.00
N ALA A 115 9.06 -0.74 -6.68
CA ALA A 115 8.48 0.40 -5.96
C ALA A 115 9.28 1.70 -6.19
N LEU A 116 10.62 1.63 -6.12
CA LEU A 116 11.50 2.78 -6.39
C LEU A 116 11.35 3.27 -7.83
N ARG A 117 11.39 2.36 -8.81
CA ARG A 117 11.20 2.68 -10.22
C ARG A 117 9.83 3.31 -10.46
N LEU A 118 8.79 2.79 -9.83
CA LEU A 118 7.43 3.30 -9.96
C LEU A 118 7.33 4.76 -9.47
N MET A 119 7.84 5.04 -8.27
CA MET A 119 7.69 6.37 -7.66
C MET A 119 8.63 7.43 -8.26
N THR A 120 9.82 7.03 -8.72
CA THR A 120 10.85 7.96 -9.22
C THR A 120 10.97 8.03 -10.74
N GLY A 121 10.49 7.00 -11.45
CA GLY A 121 10.74 6.81 -12.88
C GLY A 121 12.19 6.41 -13.23
N GLN A 122 13.07 6.23 -12.25
CA GLN A 122 14.47 5.88 -12.45
C GLN A 122 14.74 4.38 -12.31
N SER A 123 15.92 3.94 -12.73
CA SER A 123 16.35 2.55 -12.59
C SER A 123 17.87 2.47 -12.40
N PHE A 124 18.30 2.24 -11.16
CA PHE A 124 19.71 1.99 -10.81
C PHE A 124 19.96 0.54 -10.34
N GLY A 125 18.95 -0.32 -10.49
CA GLY A 125 19.01 -1.70 -10.01
C GLY A 125 19.06 -1.78 -8.48
N ASP A 126 19.94 -2.62 -7.96
CA ASP A 126 20.15 -2.81 -6.50
C ASP A 126 21.22 -1.89 -5.92
N ASP A 127 21.83 -1.02 -6.74
CA ASP A 127 22.90 -0.14 -6.27
C ASP A 127 22.33 1.02 -5.43
N ARG A 128 22.42 0.86 -4.12
CA ARG A 128 21.98 1.87 -3.14
C ARG A 128 22.74 3.19 -3.25
N VAL A 129 24.02 3.14 -3.59
CA VAL A 129 24.85 4.34 -3.69
C VAL A 129 24.38 5.20 -4.86
N ASP A 130 24.08 4.57 -6.00
CA ASP A 130 23.55 5.26 -7.17
C ASP A 130 22.15 5.83 -6.91
N TRP A 131 21.26 5.07 -6.26
CA TRP A 131 19.95 5.56 -5.83
C TRP A 131 20.06 6.81 -4.94
N LEU A 132 20.90 6.76 -3.89
CA LEU A 132 21.06 7.87 -2.96
C LEU A 132 21.72 9.09 -3.60
N ARG A 133 22.77 8.88 -4.41
CA ARG A 133 23.48 9.96 -5.12
C ARG A 133 22.52 10.71 -6.06
N TRP A 134 21.69 9.98 -6.80
CA TRP A 134 20.68 10.60 -7.65
C TRP A 134 19.65 11.36 -6.82
N TYR A 135 19.15 10.75 -5.73
CA TYR A 135 18.11 11.31 -4.89
C TYR A 135 18.50 12.64 -4.27
N GLU A 136 19.73 12.78 -3.74
CA GLU A 136 20.24 14.05 -3.22
C GLU A 136 20.12 15.20 -4.22
N GLY A 137 20.31 14.92 -5.52
CA GLY A 137 20.14 15.89 -6.58
C GLY A 137 18.68 16.18 -6.91
N ALA A 138 17.85 15.13 -6.97
CA ALA A 138 16.43 15.24 -7.34
C ALA A 138 15.59 15.89 -6.23
N GLU A 139 15.87 15.58 -4.97
CA GLU A 139 15.26 16.17 -3.78
C GLU A 139 15.48 17.69 -3.74
N ARG A 140 16.73 18.14 -3.94
CA ARG A 140 17.07 19.58 -4.03
C ARG A 140 16.31 20.33 -5.12
N ARG A 141 15.89 19.62 -6.18
CA ARG A 141 15.09 20.19 -7.29
C ARG A 141 13.59 20.00 -7.09
N GLY A 142 13.15 19.23 -6.10
CA GLY A 142 11.75 18.85 -5.91
C GLY A 142 11.21 17.90 -6.98
N THR A 143 12.07 17.18 -7.71
CA THR A 143 11.69 16.32 -8.85
C THR A 143 11.82 14.82 -8.54
N ALA A 144 12.03 14.45 -7.27
CA ALA A 144 12.34 13.07 -6.87
C ALA A 144 11.20 12.10 -7.15
N PHE A 145 9.96 12.58 -7.18
CA PHE A 145 8.77 11.75 -7.33
C PHE A 145 7.94 12.12 -8.55
N ASP A 146 8.57 12.63 -9.62
CA ASP A 146 7.89 12.92 -10.90
C ASP A 146 7.70 11.66 -11.77
N GLY A 147 7.86 10.47 -11.16
CA GLY A 147 7.72 9.20 -11.85
C GLY A 147 6.35 9.06 -12.55
N PRO A 148 6.30 8.55 -13.78
CA PRO A 148 5.05 8.45 -14.55
C PRO A 148 4.12 7.33 -14.05
N GLY A 149 4.57 6.50 -13.10
CA GLY A 149 3.89 5.27 -12.70
C GLY A 149 2.71 5.50 -11.77
N GLN A 150 1.50 5.17 -12.23
CA GLN A 150 0.37 4.97 -11.33
C GLN A 150 0.55 3.65 -10.56
N TYR A 151 0.40 3.70 -9.24
CA TYR A 151 0.40 2.49 -8.44
C TYR A 151 -0.85 1.66 -8.70
N LEU A 152 -0.64 0.40 -9.05
CA LEU A 152 -1.66 -0.63 -9.10
C LEU A 152 -1.21 -1.76 -8.20
N TYR A 153 -2.07 -2.20 -7.29
CA TYR A 153 -1.72 -3.34 -6.45
C TYR A 153 -1.66 -4.61 -7.32
N PRO A 154 -0.68 -5.50 -7.10
CA PRO A 154 -0.59 -6.74 -7.85
C PRO A 154 -1.70 -7.70 -7.44
N THR A 155 -2.18 -8.46 -8.41
CA THR A 155 -3.07 -9.58 -8.14
C THR A 155 -2.23 -10.81 -7.89
N TYR A 156 -2.09 -11.17 -6.61
CA TYR A 156 -1.32 -12.34 -6.19
C TYR A 156 -1.85 -13.62 -6.85
N ARG A 157 -1.11 -14.14 -7.84
CA ARG A 157 -1.22 -15.53 -8.30
C ARG A 157 -0.13 -16.36 -7.64
N ARG A 158 -0.21 -16.56 -6.33
CA ARG A 158 0.68 -17.51 -5.64
C ARG A 158 0.13 -18.94 -5.73
N LYS A 159 1.00 -19.95 -5.64
CA LYS A 159 0.58 -21.34 -5.47
C LYS A 159 -0.25 -21.44 -4.18
N LEU A 160 -1.45 -22.02 -4.30
CA LEU A 160 -2.37 -22.21 -3.17
C LEU A 160 -1.63 -22.89 -2.01
N GLY A 161 -1.67 -22.29 -0.83
CA GLY A 161 -1.14 -22.88 0.40
C GLY A 161 -2.04 -24.02 0.91
N PHE A 162 -1.59 -24.72 1.95
CA PHE A 162 -2.38 -25.77 2.62
C PHE A 162 -3.76 -25.28 3.07
N PHE A 163 -3.85 -24.08 3.63
CA PHE A 163 -5.12 -23.51 4.10
C PHE A 163 -6.04 -23.03 2.97
N GLU A 164 -5.48 -22.59 1.84
CA GLU A 164 -6.27 -22.22 0.65
C GLU A 164 -6.81 -23.46 -0.07
N ARG A 165 -6.14 -24.61 0.08
CA ARG A 165 -6.69 -25.93 -0.31
C ARG A 165 -7.80 -26.42 0.63
N LEU A 166 -7.74 -26.08 1.92
CA LEU A 166 -8.75 -26.44 2.92
C LEU A 166 -10.00 -25.54 2.85
N ALA A 167 -9.87 -24.30 2.38
CA ALA A 167 -10.97 -23.36 2.25
C ALA A 167 -11.84 -23.67 1.02
N PHE A 168 -12.67 -24.72 1.12
CA PHE A 168 -13.52 -25.22 0.04
C PHE A 168 -14.64 -24.27 -0.44
N TRP A 169 -14.82 -23.13 0.24
CA TRP A 169 -15.77 -22.07 -0.13
C TRP A 169 -15.13 -20.85 -0.78
N SER A 170 -13.80 -20.83 -0.94
CA SER A 170 -13.11 -19.72 -1.61
C SER A 170 -13.10 -19.94 -3.12
N VAL A 171 -14.17 -19.50 -3.79
CA VAL A 171 -14.18 -19.44 -5.26
C VAL A 171 -13.01 -18.54 -5.67
N PRO A 172 -12.05 -19.01 -6.50
CA PRO A 172 -10.97 -18.16 -6.97
C PRO A 172 -11.56 -17.08 -7.89
N THR A 173 -11.81 -15.90 -7.33
CA THR A 173 -12.14 -14.71 -8.10
C THR A 173 -10.86 -14.21 -8.75
N PHE A 174 -10.83 -14.22 -10.08
CA PHE A 174 -9.74 -13.62 -10.85
C PHE A 174 -9.84 -12.09 -10.74
N GLU A 175 -9.09 -11.52 -9.80
CA GLU A 175 -8.93 -10.07 -9.69
C GLU A 175 -7.96 -9.57 -10.78
N TYR A 176 -8.17 -8.33 -11.25
CA TYR A 176 -7.24 -7.59 -12.11
C TYR A 176 -6.53 -6.51 -11.27
N PRO A 177 -5.27 -6.16 -11.57
CA PRO A 177 -4.59 -5.04 -10.91
C PRO A 177 -5.43 -3.78 -11.01
N ALA A 178 -5.60 -3.06 -9.90
CA ALA A 178 -6.42 -1.86 -9.86
C ALA A 178 -5.81 -0.80 -8.93
N THR A 179 -6.36 0.41 -9.00
CA THR A 179 -5.96 1.52 -8.15
C THR A 179 -6.46 1.28 -6.71
N PRO A 180 -5.63 1.52 -5.68
CA PRO A 180 -6.06 1.45 -4.30
C PRO A 180 -7.23 2.40 -4.01
N ILE A 181 -8.11 1.98 -3.12
CA ILE A 181 -9.14 2.83 -2.53
C ILE A 181 -8.45 4.02 -1.86
N GLY A 182 -8.87 5.24 -2.18
CA GLY A 182 -8.28 6.48 -1.64
C GLY A 182 -7.09 7.03 -2.42
N LEU A 183 -6.53 6.30 -3.41
CA LEU A 183 -5.49 6.83 -4.27
C LEU A 183 -6.11 7.55 -5.47
N THR A 184 -6.04 8.88 -5.47
CA THR A 184 -6.49 9.69 -6.63
C THR A 184 -5.48 9.57 -7.77
N PRO A 185 -5.88 9.21 -9.00
CA PRO A 185 -4.98 9.19 -10.15
C PRO A 185 -4.40 10.57 -10.42
N ALA A 186 -3.08 10.64 -10.67
CA ALA A 186 -2.42 11.86 -11.10
C ALA A 186 -3.08 12.38 -12.38
N GLY A 187 -3.79 13.51 -12.29
CA GLY A 187 -4.48 14.15 -13.42
C GLY A 187 -5.97 14.40 -13.24
N THR A 188 -6.62 13.89 -12.18
CA THR A 188 -8.02 14.24 -11.90
C THR A 188 -8.08 15.57 -11.13
N ARG A 189 -7.87 16.69 -11.83
CA ARG A 189 -8.35 17.99 -11.34
C ARG A 189 -9.86 17.85 -11.22
N GLY A 190 -10.38 17.91 -9.98
CA GLY A 190 -11.82 17.85 -9.74
C GLY A 190 -12.50 18.99 -10.48
N THR A 191 -13.23 18.68 -11.55
CA THR A 191 -14.17 19.61 -12.16
C THR A 191 -15.50 19.49 -11.42
N TYR A 192 -15.50 19.86 -10.14
CA TYR A 192 -16.71 20.25 -9.40
C TYR A 192 -16.27 21.18 -8.28
N ASP A 193 -16.00 22.41 -8.68
CA ASP A 193 -16.16 23.58 -7.84
C ASP A 193 -16.82 24.62 -8.73
N ASP A 194 -18.16 24.73 -8.67
CA ASP A 194 -18.79 26.03 -8.81
C ASP A 194 -20.25 26.07 -8.33
N SER A 195 -20.53 27.18 -7.63
CA SER A 195 -21.82 27.86 -7.49
C SER A 195 -22.94 27.19 -6.66
N THR A 196 -23.12 27.67 -5.45
CA THR A 196 -24.28 28.53 -5.13
C THR A 196 -23.93 29.49 -4.00
N GLY A 197 -23.15 30.53 -4.36
CA GLY A 197 -23.37 31.83 -3.74
C GLY A 197 -24.76 32.30 -4.18
N THR A 198 -25.73 32.27 -3.26
CA THR A 198 -26.99 32.98 -3.48
C THR A 198 -26.80 34.36 -2.87
N ASP A 199 -26.43 35.31 -3.73
CA ASP A 199 -26.55 36.74 -3.48
C ASP A 199 -28.02 37.04 -3.17
N ALA A 200 -28.32 37.27 -1.90
CA ALA A 200 -29.55 37.90 -1.47
C ALA A 200 -29.33 39.41 -1.47
N ASP A 201 -29.57 40.07 -2.61
CA ASP A 201 -30.01 41.47 -2.62
C ASP A 201 -30.49 41.98 -3.99
N ALA A 202 -31.81 42.17 -4.10
CA ALA A 202 -32.49 43.15 -4.96
C ALA A 202 -34.02 42.96 -4.81
N ARG A 203 -34.90 43.90 -4.47
CA ARG A 203 -34.90 45.36 -4.18
C ARG A 203 -36.27 45.66 -3.50
N PRO A 204 -36.46 46.84 -2.87
CA PRO A 204 -37.77 47.28 -2.39
C PRO A 204 -38.61 47.89 -3.52
N ASN A 205 -39.94 47.68 -3.49
CA ASN A 205 -41.00 48.64 -3.87
C ASN A 205 -42.39 47.96 -3.83
N GLY A 206 -43.31 48.54 -3.04
CA GLY A 206 -44.71 48.14 -2.93
C GLY A 206 -45.29 48.54 -1.59
#